data_AF-A0A1B6F7Q6-F1
#
_entry.id   AF-A0A1B6F7Q6-F1
#
_cell.length_a   1.000
_cell.length_b   1.000
_cell.length_c   1.000
_cell.angle_alpha   90.00
_cell.angle_beta   90.00
_cell.angle_gamma   90.00
#
_symmetry.space_group_name_H-M   'P 1'
#
loop_
_entity.id
_entity.type
_entity.pdbx_description
1 polymer ?
#
loop_
_entity_poly.entity_id
_entity_poly.type
_entity_poly.pdbx_seq_one_letter_code
_entity_poly.pdbx_strand_id
1 'polypeptide(L)'
;HVMRPYGGKLHNVKKRVFNYRLTRARRYIECAFGIMSNKWRIFHRPLNVSVPFSVLIVQACCVLHNFVRERDGYRFEDTLTVTGLYDIDDFQGTFRRGSTPSKALRFRFANYFIKKRGALPWQMEKI
;
A
#
# COMPACT_ATOMS: atom_id res chain seq x y z
N HIS A 1 10.88 -6.68 5.13
CA HIS A 1 9.87 -7.63 5.64
C HIS A 1 8.47 -7.16 5.21
N VAL A 2 7.73 -7.93 4.41
CA VAL A 2 6.38 -7.54 3.91
C VAL A 2 5.30 -7.74 4.99
N MET A 3 4.31 -6.85 5.05
CA MET A 3 3.18 -6.96 5.99
C MET A 3 2.28 -8.15 5.63
N ARG A 4 1.95 -9.00 6.61
CA ARG A 4 1.15 -10.22 6.41
C ARG A 4 -0.25 -10.09 7.00
N PRO A 5 -1.30 -10.67 6.39
CA PRO A 5 -2.63 -10.73 6.99
C PRO A 5 -2.63 -11.52 8.31
N TYR A 6 -3.67 -11.36 9.12
CA TYR A 6 -3.97 -12.33 10.19
C TYR A 6 -4.42 -13.65 9.56
N GLY A 7 -3.83 -14.76 10.01
CA GLY A 7 -4.20 -16.12 9.59
C GLY A 7 -5.22 -16.77 10.53
N GLY A 8 -5.94 -17.78 10.03
CA GLY A 8 -7.05 -18.47 10.69
C GLY A 8 -8.40 -18.17 10.05
N LYS A 9 -9.46 -18.93 10.40
CA LYS A 9 -10.82 -18.74 9.84
C LYS A 9 -11.73 -17.89 10.73
N LEU A 10 -11.61 -17.98 12.06
CA LEU A 10 -12.33 -17.09 12.98
C LEU A 10 -11.50 -15.84 13.26
N HIS A 11 -12.02 -14.71 12.80
CA HIS A 11 -11.44 -13.40 13.05
C HIS A 11 -12.44 -12.52 13.77
N ASN A 12 -11.99 -11.88 14.85
CA ASN A 12 -12.74 -10.77 15.40
C ASN A 12 -12.82 -9.63 14.37
N VAL A 13 -13.81 -8.76 14.52
CA VAL A 13 -14.08 -7.62 13.62
C VAL A 13 -12.80 -6.84 13.31
N LYS A 14 -11.98 -6.57 14.33
CA LYS A 14 -10.69 -5.88 14.18
C LYS A 14 -9.75 -6.55 13.18
N LYS A 15 -9.56 -7.86 13.27
CA LYS A 15 -8.70 -8.62 12.35
C LYS A 15 -9.30 -8.66 10.94
N ARG A 16 -10.64 -8.75 10.80
CA ARG A 16 -11.33 -8.70 9.50
C ARG A 16 -11.14 -7.35 8.81
N VAL A 17 -11.37 -6.25 9.52
CA VAL A 17 -11.15 -4.87 9.02
C VAL A 17 -9.70 -4.69 8.56
N PHE A 18 -8.73 -5.13 9.37
CA PHE A 18 -7.32 -5.06 8.99
C PHE A 18 -7.03 -5.85 7.70
N ASN A 19 -7.47 -7.11 7.63
CA ASN A 19 -7.24 -7.95 6.46
C ASN A 19 -7.90 -7.36 5.20
N TYR A 20 -9.13 -6.85 5.32
CA TYR A 20 -9.85 -6.21 4.22
C TYR A 20 -9.13 -4.97 3.70
N ARG A 21 -8.70 -4.06 4.60
CA ARG A 21 -7.92 -2.88 4.24
C ARG A 21 -6.58 -3.22 3.61
N LEU A 22 -5.89 -4.22 4.14
CA LEU A 22 -4.61 -4.67 3.60
C LEU A 22 -4.77 -5.25 2.19
N THR A 23 -5.81 -6.06 1.95
CA THR A 23 -6.14 -6.56 0.61
C THR A 23 -6.50 -5.43 -0.34
N ARG A 24 -7.30 -4.45 0.11
CA ARG A 24 -7.67 -3.29 -0.70
C ARG A 24 -6.43 -2.47 -1.09
N ALA A 25 -5.51 -2.24 -0.15
CA ALA A 25 -4.24 -1.57 -0.43
C ALA A 25 -3.40 -2.33 -1.48
N ARG A 26 -3.30 -3.67 -1.37
CA ARG A 26 -2.61 -4.49 -2.37
C ARG A 26 -3.25 -4.37 -3.75
N ARG A 27 -4.59 -4.42 -3.84
CA ARG A 27 -5.31 -4.26 -5.11
C ARG A 27 -4.98 -2.93 -5.79
N TYR A 28 -4.94 -1.82 -5.04
CA TYR A 28 -4.56 -0.52 -5.61
C TYR A 28 -3.12 -0.52 -6.14
N ILE A 29 -2.19 -1.11 -5.41
CA ILE A 29 -0.78 -1.24 -5.83
C ILE A 29 -0.68 -2.10 -7.11
N GLU A 30 -1.35 -3.24 -7.13
CA GLU A 30 -1.40 -4.14 -8.30
C GLU A 30 -2.00 -3.46 -9.52
N CYS A 31 -3.11 -2.72 -9.35
CA CYS A 31 -3.72 -1.94 -10.43
C CYS A 31 -2.76 -0.85 -10.95
N ALA A 32 -2.07 -0.13 -10.06
CA ALA A 32 -1.11 0.90 -10.47
C ALA A 32 0.06 0.31 -11.28
N PHE A 33 0.63 -0.80 -10.83
CA PHE A 33 1.65 -1.52 -11.60
C PHE A 33 1.09 -2.09 -12.91
N GLY A 34 -0.16 -2.56 -12.94
CA GLY A 34 -0.83 -3.00 -14.16
C GLY A 34 -0.96 -1.88 -15.21
N ILE A 35 -1.37 -0.68 -14.78
CA ILE A 35 -1.43 0.50 -15.65
C ILE A 35 -0.04 0.85 -16.19
N MET A 36 0.97 0.90 -15.31
CA MET A 36 2.34 1.22 -15.70
C MET A 36 2.90 0.18 -16.68
N SER A 37 2.71 -1.12 -16.43
CA SER A 37 3.15 -2.20 -17.32
C SER A 37 2.46 -2.14 -18.67
N ASN A 38 1.15 -1.92 -18.72
CA ASN A 38 0.42 -1.81 -19.98
C ASN A 38 0.83 -0.59 -20.80
N LYS A 39 1.17 0.53 -20.15
CA LYS A 39 1.68 1.74 -20.83
C LYS A 39 3.11 1.52 -21.36
N TRP A 40 3.97 0.85 -20.58
CA TRP A 40 5.38 0.64 -20.91
C TRP A 40 5.66 -0.83 -21.20
N ARG A 41 5.64 -1.20 -22.49
CA ARG A 41 5.82 -2.58 -22.98
C ARG A 41 7.10 -3.27 -22.47
N ILE A 42 8.10 -2.52 -22.01
CA ILE A 42 9.33 -3.06 -21.41
C ILE A 42 9.05 -3.97 -20.21
N PHE A 43 7.96 -3.75 -19.47
CA PHE A 43 7.58 -4.58 -18.31
C PHE A 43 6.77 -5.83 -18.68
N HIS A 44 6.40 -6.03 -19.95
CA HIS A 44 5.68 -7.23 -20.37
C HIS A 44 6.57 -8.48 -20.40
N ARG A 45 7.89 -8.30 -20.32
CA ARG A 45 8.87 -9.39 -20.23
C ARG A 45 9.75 -9.16 -19.01
N PRO A 46 10.28 -10.24 -18.39
CA PRO A 46 11.31 -10.09 -17.37
C PRO A 46 12.49 -9.26 -17.90
N LEU A 47 12.97 -8.33 -17.07
CA LEU A 47 14.11 -7.48 -17.41
C LEU A 47 15.40 -8.31 -17.38
N ASN A 48 15.95 -8.64 -18.54
CA ASN A 48 17.21 -9.37 -18.66
C ASN A 48 18.41 -8.41 -18.61
N VAL A 49 18.58 -7.73 -17.47
CA VAL A 49 19.63 -6.73 -17.24
C VAL A 49 20.12 -6.82 -15.79
N SER A 50 21.20 -6.11 -15.46
CA SER A 50 21.69 -6.04 -14.09
C SER A 50 20.67 -5.37 -13.16
N VAL A 51 20.65 -5.78 -11.88
CA VAL A 51 19.74 -5.20 -10.87
C VAL A 51 19.88 -3.67 -10.76
N PRO A 52 21.09 -3.07 -10.77
CA PRO A 52 21.21 -1.61 -10.76
C PRO A 52 20.56 -0.96 -11.98
N PHE A 53 20.70 -1.57 -13.16
CA PHE A 53 20.11 -1.01 -14.39
C PHE A 53 18.59 -1.18 -14.42
N SER A 54 18.04 -2.28 -13.89
CA SER A 54 16.58 -2.44 -13.79
C SER A 54 15.93 -1.40 -12.89
N VAL A 55 16.59 -0.95 -11.82
CA VAL A 55 16.13 0.16 -10.99
C VAL A 55 16.06 1.47 -11.80
N LEU A 56 17.07 1.76 -12.62
CA LEU A 56 17.07 2.94 -13.49
C LEU A 56 15.94 2.90 -14.52
N ILE A 57 15.67 1.73 -15.12
CA ILE A 57 14.54 1.55 -16.04
C ILE A 57 13.21 1.90 -15.35
N VAL A 58 12.99 1.40 -14.13
CA VAL A 58 11.77 1.67 -13.36
C VAL A 58 11.65 3.16 -13.04
N GLN A 59 12.73 3.81 -12.60
CA GLN A 59 12.75 5.24 -12.31
C GLN A 59 12.45 6.09 -13.55
N ALA A 60 13.08 5.76 -14.69
CA ALA A 60 12.82 6.43 -15.96
C ALA A 60 11.35 6.29 -16.39
N CYS A 61 10.76 5.10 -16.24
CA CYS A 61 9.35 4.88 -16.54
C CYS A 61 8.42 5.70 -15.63
N CYS A 62 8.76 5.87 -14.34
CA CYS A 62 8.00 6.75 -13.44
C CYS A 62 8.06 8.22 -13.87
N VAL A 63 9.25 8.71 -14.22
CA VAL A 63 9.44 10.09 -14.70
C VAL A 63 8.67 10.33 -16.00
N LEU A 64 8.81 9.42 -16.97
CA LEU A 64 8.09 9.49 -18.23
C LEU A 64 6.57 9.40 -18.03
N HIS A 65 6.10 8.59 -17.08
CA HIS A 65 4.68 8.49 -16.77
C HIS A 65 4.13 9.81 -16.23
N ASN A 66 4.87 10.49 -15.35
CA ASN A 66 4.48 11.81 -14.85
C ASN A 66 4.44 12.85 -15.97
N PHE A 67 5.45 12.88 -16.85
CA PHE A 67 5.48 13.76 -18.01
C PHE A 67 4.29 13.55 -18.95
N VAL A 68 3.98 12.29 -19.28
CA VAL A 68 2.84 11.96 -20.13
C VAL A 68 1.52 12.36 -19.47
N ARG A 69 1.36 12.15 -18.16
CA ARG A 69 0.16 12.57 -17.43
C ARG A 69 -0.02 14.09 -17.44
N GLU A 70 1.06 14.85 -17.31
CA GLU A 70 1.03 16.30 -17.37
C GLU A 70 0.59 16.79 -18.76
N ARG A 71 1.07 16.15 -19.82
CA ARG A 71 0.72 16.48 -21.21
C ARG A 71 -0.70 16.07 -21.61
N ASP A 72 -1.10 14.83 -21.31
CA ASP A 72 -2.38 14.25 -21.72
C ASP A 72 -3.55 14.77 -20.85
N GLY A 73 -3.23 15.44 -19.75
CA GLY A 73 -4.17 15.85 -18.73
C GLY A 73 -4.50 14.69 -17.77
N TYR A 74 -4.78 15.02 -16.52
CA TYR A 74 -5.19 14.07 -15.51
C TYR A 74 -6.30 14.66 -14.63
N ARG A 75 -7.09 13.78 -14.01
CA ARG A 75 -8.07 14.22 -13.01
C ARG A 75 -7.32 14.61 -11.74
N PHE A 76 -7.41 15.87 -11.34
CA PHE A 76 -6.73 16.39 -10.15
C PHE A 76 -7.01 15.56 -8.89
N GLU A 77 -8.25 15.07 -8.74
CA GLU A 77 -8.67 14.17 -7.66
C GLU A 77 -7.78 12.93 -7.51
N ASP A 78 -7.26 12.38 -8.61
CA ASP A 78 -6.40 11.20 -8.62
C ASP A 78 -4.96 11.50 -8.15
N THR A 79 -4.61 12.78 -7.99
CA THR A 79 -3.31 13.22 -7.43
C THR A 79 -3.39 13.66 -5.99
N LEU A 80 -4.59 13.77 -5.43
CA LEU A 80 -4.75 14.11 -4.02
C LEU A 80 -4.21 12.97 -3.15
N THR A 81 -3.20 13.30 -2.35
CA THR A 81 -2.74 12.41 -1.30
C THR A 81 -3.74 12.47 -0.14
N VAL A 82 -4.36 11.33 0.19
CA VAL A 82 -5.15 11.25 1.43
C VAL A 82 -4.18 11.32 2.58
N THR A 83 -4.18 12.46 3.25
CA THR A 83 -3.47 12.68 4.49
C THR A 83 -4.06 11.80 5.59
N GLY A 84 -3.28 10.82 6.06
CA GLY A 84 -3.73 9.87 7.08
C GLY A 84 -2.54 9.27 7.83
N LEU A 85 -2.83 8.50 8.88
CA LEU A 85 -1.82 7.83 9.73
C LEU A 85 -0.94 8.75 10.58
N TYR A 86 -1.29 10.04 10.73
CA TYR A 86 -0.57 10.98 11.62
C TYR A 86 -0.35 10.45 13.05
N ASP A 87 -1.35 9.74 13.59
CA ASP A 87 -1.28 9.15 14.94
C ASP A 87 -0.40 7.88 15.02
N ILE A 88 0.17 7.42 13.90
CA ILE A 88 0.99 6.19 13.83
C ILE A 88 2.49 6.50 13.93
N ASP A 89 2.93 7.68 13.49
CA ASP A 89 4.36 8.08 13.46
C ASP A 89 4.95 8.39 14.84
N ASP A 90 4.11 8.78 15.81
CA ASP A 90 4.53 9.21 17.17
C ASP A 90 5.05 8.07 18.08
N PHE A 91 5.25 6.86 17.54
CA PHE A 91 5.52 5.65 18.32
C PHE A 91 6.83 4.92 17.93
N GLN A 92 7.87 5.67 17.54
CA GLN A 92 9.24 5.15 17.40
C GLN A 92 9.81 4.57 18.72
N GLY A 93 9.21 4.88 19.88
CA GLY A 93 9.80 4.58 21.20
C GLY A 93 9.45 3.24 21.89
N THR A 94 8.64 2.32 21.32
CA THR A 94 8.22 1.11 22.09
C THR A 94 8.14 -0.17 21.26
N PHE A 95 9.27 -0.66 20.78
CA PHE A 95 9.39 -2.10 20.53
C PHE A 95 9.68 -2.79 21.87
N ARG A 96 8.65 -3.36 22.51
CA ARG A 96 8.84 -4.26 23.66
C ARG A 96 9.76 -5.40 23.22
N ARG A 97 10.86 -5.64 23.95
CA ARG A 97 11.78 -6.78 23.74
C ARG A 97 10.94 -8.06 23.57
N GLY A 98 11.03 -8.71 22.41
CA GLY A 98 10.34 -9.97 22.10
C GLY A 98 9.20 -9.91 21.07
N SER A 99 8.73 -8.73 20.65
CA SER A 99 7.75 -8.63 19.55
C SER A 99 8.45 -8.49 18.19
N THR A 100 8.17 -9.39 17.24
CA THR A 100 8.63 -9.22 15.86
C THR A 100 8.10 -7.89 15.32
N PRO A 101 8.93 -6.98 14.76
CA PRO A 101 8.50 -5.65 14.33
C PRO A 101 7.26 -5.62 13.44
N SER A 102 7.12 -6.64 12.59
CA SER A 102 5.97 -6.83 11.69
C SER A 102 4.65 -7.16 12.42
N LYS A 103 4.70 -7.91 13.53
CA LYS A 103 3.53 -8.22 14.36
C LYS A 103 3.05 -6.98 15.11
N ALA A 104 4.00 -6.21 15.65
CA ALA A 104 3.71 -4.95 16.33
C ALA A 104 3.05 -3.93 15.38
N LEU A 105 3.64 -3.73 14.19
CA LEU A 105 3.12 -2.81 13.19
C LEU A 105 1.70 -3.19 12.74
N ARG A 106 1.48 -4.47 12.43
CA ARG A 106 0.14 -4.99 12.09
C ARG A 106 -0.88 -4.73 13.20
N PHE A 107 -0.52 -4.99 14.46
CA PHE A 107 -1.40 -4.74 15.59
C PHE A 107 -1.76 -3.25 15.73
N ARG A 108 -0.78 -2.36 15.50
CA ARG A 108 -1.00 -0.90 15.52
C ARG A 108 -2.00 -0.47 14.44
N PHE A 109 -1.78 -0.88 13.19
CA PHE A 109 -2.73 -0.62 12.10
C PHE A 109 -4.12 -1.18 12.39
N ALA A 110 -4.21 -2.41 12.89
CA ALA A 110 -5.48 -3.03 13.23
C ALA A 110 -6.24 -2.23 14.30
N ASN A 111 -5.55 -1.67 15.30
CA ASN A 111 -6.18 -0.80 16.29
C ASN A 111 -6.56 0.56 15.70
N TYR A 112 -5.71 1.17 14.89
CA TYR A 112 -5.97 2.46 14.25
C TYR A 112 -7.25 2.42 13.41
N PHE A 113 -7.45 1.38 12.60
CA PHE A 113 -8.63 1.25 11.73
C PHE A 113 -9.97 1.11 12.46
N ILE A 114 -9.95 0.78 13.76
CA ILE A 114 -11.16 0.69 14.59
C ILE A 114 -11.42 1.99 15.36
N LYS A 115 -10.40 2.83 15.57
CA LYS A 115 -10.57 4.13 16.22
C LYS A 115 -11.31 5.11 15.30
N LYS A 116 -12.07 6.05 15.88
CA LYS A 116 -12.89 7.05 15.16
C LYS A 116 -12.15 7.77 14.02
N ARG A 117 -10.87 8.12 14.20
CA ARG A 117 -10.04 8.79 13.19
C ARG A 117 -9.61 7.88 12.03
N GLY A 118 -9.33 6.61 12.31
CA GLY A 118 -8.85 5.65 11.31
C GLY A 118 -9.96 4.83 10.68
N ALA A 119 -11.17 4.84 11.26
CA ALA A 119 -12.34 4.14 10.76
C ALA A 119 -12.89 4.82 9.50
N LEU A 120 -13.28 4.00 8.51
CA LEU A 120 -13.89 4.48 7.28
C LEU A 120 -15.29 3.87 7.14
N PRO A 121 -16.28 4.60 6.60
CA PRO A 121 -17.67 4.11 6.53
C PRO A 121 -17.81 2.76 5.82
N TRP A 122 -17.10 2.60 4.70
CA TRP A 122 -17.15 1.40 3.86
C TRP A 122 -16.42 0.18 4.43
N GLN A 123 -15.68 0.32 5.54
CA GLN A 123 -14.80 -0.76 6.00
C GLN A 123 -15.55 -1.95 6.62
N MET A 124 -16.84 -1.77 6.90
CA MET A 124 -17.72 -2.78 7.48
C MET A 124 -18.61 -3.47 6.44
N GLU A 125 -18.75 -2.90 5.24
CA GLU A 125 -19.66 -3.38 4.20
C GLU A 125 -19.28 -4.75 3.62
N LYS A 126 -17.98 -5.11 3.70
CA LYS A 126 -17.42 -6.30 3.05
C LYS A 126 -16.60 -7.19 3.97
N ILE A 127 -16.65 -6.96 5.29
CA ILE A 127 -15.90 -7.78 6.25
C ILE A 127 -16.70 -8.99 6.67
#